data_AF-E9GNC5-F1
#
_entry.id   AF-E9GNC5-F1
#
_cell.length_a   1.000
_cell.length_b   1.000
_cell.length_c   1.000
_cell.angle_alpha   90.00
_cell.angle_beta   90.00
_cell.angle_gamma   90.00
#
_symmetry.space_group_name_H-M   'P 1'
#
loop_
_entity.id
_entity.type
_entity.pdbx_description
1 polymer ?
#
loop_
_entity_poly.entity_id
_entity_poly.type
_entity_poly.pdbx_seq_one_letter_code
_entity_poly.pdbx_strand_id
1 'polypeptide(L)'
;MFAVRSGNVMPEKHIQLAIALKSITGSKKVITILNRLGYCISCNAVEELETELVIASSKPGKLLPEGLKSASYLRTGLAFDNYDRFVETSSGKGTMHDTNGIVYQDRLAWLSEEDGDDDQDNEDGSSENAMERRGRRRRAMEPILRIIEPYKKKMITNFMAAIDDLRRHKHCQTLNAARILDFAWMLCLSAGVHDTPMWVGWNANLSQCRIAELPMQKICYLPQINESPTSTAVVQETMKIAKQIAEECCQEYISVTYDLAIAKIAFAIQGEDPSYNNLFIQLGSFHILLSFFKGIGKLIADSGGPFVLTETRILAQGRKAS
;
A
#
# COMPACT_ATOMS: atom_id res chain seq x y z
N MET A 1 21.29 -14.80 -36.88
CA MET A 1 22.08 -13.61 -36.51
C MET A 1 22.74 -13.75 -35.13
N PHE A 2 22.01 -14.07 -34.05
CA PHE A 2 22.59 -14.30 -32.71
C PHE A 2 23.55 -15.51 -32.65
N ALA A 3 23.09 -16.69 -33.09
CA ALA A 3 23.92 -17.90 -33.18
C ALA A 3 25.09 -17.77 -34.19
N VAL A 4 24.91 -16.93 -35.21
CA VAL A 4 25.90 -16.67 -36.26
C VAL A 4 26.99 -15.69 -35.79
N ARG A 5 26.70 -14.85 -34.79
CA ARG A 5 27.65 -13.90 -34.21
C ARG A 5 28.17 -14.34 -32.84
N SER A 6 28.02 -15.61 -32.46
CA SER A 6 28.48 -16.16 -31.18
C SER A 6 28.04 -15.34 -29.95
N GLY A 7 26.87 -14.71 -30.01
CA GLY A 7 26.35 -13.87 -28.93
C GLY A 7 26.94 -12.46 -28.81
N ASN A 8 27.80 -12.01 -29.74
CA ASN A 8 28.39 -10.65 -29.71
C ASN A 8 27.40 -9.53 -30.03
N VAL A 9 26.28 -9.84 -30.69
CA VAL A 9 25.18 -8.90 -30.92
C VAL A 9 23.94 -9.55 -30.35
N MET A 10 23.26 -8.85 -29.45
CA MET A 10 22.00 -9.28 -28.85
C MET A 10 20.85 -8.60 -29.59
N PRO A 11 20.14 -9.27 -30.52
CA PRO A 11 19.00 -8.68 -31.20
C PRO A 11 17.86 -8.44 -30.21
N GLU A 12 17.09 -7.37 -30.43
CA GLU A 12 15.94 -7.00 -29.59
C GLU A 12 14.98 -8.17 -29.36
N LYS A 13 14.64 -8.90 -30.43
CA LYS A 13 13.82 -10.13 -30.36
C LYS A 13 14.33 -11.15 -29.35
N HIS A 14 15.65 -11.37 -29.30
CA HIS A 14 16.26 -12.38 -28.44
C HIS A 14 16.24 -11.97 -26.96
N ILE A 15 16.33 -10.66 -26.70
CA ILE A 15 16.24 -10.07 -25.36
C ILE A 15 14.78 -10.14 -24.87
N GLN A 16 13.85 -9.57 -25.65
CA GLN A 16 12.43 -9.52 -25.30
C GLN A 16 11.83 -10.91 -25.08
N LEU A 17 12.14 -11.86 -25.97
CA LEU A 17 11.65 -13.24 -25.84
C LEU A 17 12.14 -13.89 -24.55
N ALA A 18 13.40 -13.68 -24.17
CA ALA A 18 13.96 -14.28 -22.96
C ALA A 18 13.34 -13.69 -21.68
N ILE A 19 13.16 -12.36 -21.64
CA ILE A 19 12.50 -11.66 -20.52
C ILE A 19 11.04 -12.11 -20.40
N ALA A 20 10.30 -12.14 -21.50
CA ALA A 20 8.90 -12.57 -21.53
C ALA A 20 8.74 -14.02 -21.07
N LEU A 21 9.58 -14.94 -21.58
CA LEU A 21 9.55 -16.35 -21.16
C LEU A 21 9.86 -16.53 -19.68
N LYS A 22 10.80 -15.75 -19.14
CA LYS A 22 11.11 -15.80 -17.71
C LYS A 22 9.92 -15.32 -16.87
N SER A 23 9.30 -14.21 -17.26
CA SER A 23 8.11 -13.66 -16.60
C SER A 23 6.92 -14.63 -16.63
N ILE A 24 6.64 -15.25 -17.78
CA ILE A 24 5.50 -16.15 -17.95
C ILE A 24 5.73 -17.52 -17.29
N THR A 25 6.91 -18.11 -17.46
CA THR A 25 7.15 -19.51 -17.09
C THR A 25 7.90 -19.70 -15.78
N GLY A 26 8.62 -18.68 -15.29
CA GLY A 26 9.52 -18.78 -14.14
C GLY A 26 10.65 -19.82 -14.28
N SER A 27 10.82 -20.44 -15.44
CA SER A 27 11.62 -21.67 -15.59
C SER A 27 12.95 -21.41 -16.28
N LYS A 28 14.04 -21.52 -15.51
CA LYS A 28 15.41 -21.48 -16.05
C LYS A 28 15.65 -22.53 -17.14
N LYS A 29 14.99 -23.69 -17.05
CA LYS A 29 15.12 -24.80 -18.01
C LYS A 29 14.62 -24.41 -19.40
N VAL A 30 13.47 -23.74 -19.48
CA VAL A 30 12.86 -23.30 -20.75
C VAL A 30 13.77 -22.32 -21.47
N ILE A 31 14.27 -21.31 -20.74
CA ILE A 31 15.20 -20.31 -21.28
C ILE A 31 16.51 -20.97 -21.75
N THR A 32 17.02 -21.95 -20.98
CA THR A 32 18.25 -22.66 -21.34
C THR A 32 18.09 -23.46 -22.63
N ILE A 33 16.95 -24.13 -22.85
CA ILE A 33 16.68 -24.88 -24.08
C ILE A 33 16.64 -23.93 -25.29
N LEU A 34 15.88 -22.84 -25.19
CA LEU A 34 15.73 -21.87 -26.29
C LEU A 34 17.02 -21.11 -26.57
N ASN A 35 17.84 -20.86 -25.54
CA ASN A 35 19.17 -20.32 -25.71
C ASN A 35 20.10 -21.29 -26.46
N ARG A 36 20.08 -22.60 -26.12
CA ARG A 36 20.84 -23.63 -26.85
C ARG A 36 20.42 -23.76 -28.31
N LEU A 37 19.13 -23.54 -28.60
CA LEU A 37 18.59 -23.50 -29.96
C LEU A 37 18.86 -22.16 -30.69
N GLY A 38 19.48 -21.18 -30.03
CA GLY A 38 19.85 -19.89 -30.62
C GLY A 38 18.70 -18.89 -30.78
N TYR A 39 17.56 -19.11 -30.10
CA TYR A 39 16.37 -18.27 -30.20
C TYR A 39 16.33 -17.12 -29.18
N CYS A 40 17.06 -17.20 -28.07
CA CYS A 40 17.04 -16.17 -27.04
C CYS A 40 18.39 -16.03 -26.31
N ILE A 41 18.55 -14.97 -25.52
CA ILE A 41 19.72 -14.77 -24.65
C ILE A 41 19.75 -15.77 -23.49
N SER A 42 20.90 -15.87 -22.81
CA SER A 42 21.07 -16.83 -21.71
C SER A 42 20.32 -16.38 -20.46
N CYS A 43 19.94 -17.32 -19.60
CA CYS A 43 19.25 -17.00 -18.35
C CYS A 43 20.05 -16.03 -17.47
N ASN A 44 21.39 -16.15 -17.47
CA ASN A 44 22.27 -15.25 -16.74
C ASN A 44 22.23 -13.82 -17.30
N ALA A 45 22.16 -13.67 -18.63
CA ALA A 45 22.05 -12.35 -19.26
C ALA A 45 20.69 -11.69 -18.98
N VAL A 46 19.62 -12.49 -18.86
CA VAL A 46 18.30 -11.98 -18.42
C VAL A 46 18.35 -11.49 -16.97
N GLU A 47 18.93 -12.28 -16.06
CA GLU A 47 19.10 -11.89 -14.65
C GLU A 47 19.95 -10.62 -14.49
N GLU A 48 21.00 -10.47 -15.31
CA GLU A 48 21.83 -9.26 -15.37
C GLU A 48 21.02 -8.05 -15.87
N LEU A 49 20.27 -8.19 -16.97
CA LEU A 49 19.44 -7.11 -17.49
C LEU A 49 18.34 -6.68 -16.52
N GLU A 50 17.67 -7.61 -15.85
CA GLU A 50 16.70 -7.29 -14.80
C GLU A 50 17.36 -6.56 -13.63
N THR A 51 18.54 -7.00 -13.20
CA THR A 51 19.28 -6.35 -12.11
C THR A 51 19.64 -4.91 -12.48
N GLU A 52 20.18 -4.68 -13.68
CA GLU A 52 20.53 -3.35 -14.16
C GLU A 52 19.29 -2.46 -14.36
N LEU A 53 18.17 -3.03 -14.82
CA LEU A 53 16.91 -2.28 -14.99
C LEU A 53 16.36 -1.84 -13.63
N VAL A 54 16.40 -2.71 -12.62
CA VAL A 54 15.99 -2.34 -11.24
C VAL A 54 16.90 -1.25 -10.68
N ILE A 55 18.22 -1.36 -10.89
CA ILE A 55 19.18 -0.33 -10.45
C ILE A 55 18.90 1.00 -11.15
N ALA A 56 18.66 0.99 -12.46
CA ALA A 56 18.37 2.19 -13.25
C ALA A 56 17.03 2.84 -12.84
N SER A 57 16.01 2.06 -12.52
CA SER A 57 14.73 2.57 -12.02
C SER A 57 14.80 3.05 -10.56
N SER A 58 15.77 2.57 -9.78
CA SER A 58 15.91 2.93 -8.37
C SER A 58 16.68 4.26 -8.26
N LYS A 59 15.99 5.38 -8.49
CA LYS A 59 16.54 6.72 -8.21
C LYS A 59 16.76 6.87 -6.69
N PRO A 60 18.00 7.08 -6.20
CA PRO A 60 18.24 7.23 -4.78
C PRO A 60 17.49 8.45 -4.25
N GLY A 61 16.62 8.24 -3.26
CA GLY A 61 15.87 9.31 -2.60
C GLY A 61 14.44 9.56 -3.11
N LYS A 62 13.99 8.89 -4.18
CA LYS A 62 12.58 8.94 -4.62
C LYS A 62 11.82 7.74 -4.07
N LEU A 63 10.85 7.98 -3.20
CA LEU A 63 9.99 6.93 -2.62
C LEU A 63 8.66 6.77 -3.35
N LEU A 64 8.21 7.81 -4.06
CA LEU A 64 6.99 7.79 -4.85
C LEU A 64 7.15 6.83 -6.06
N PRO A 65 6.37 5.74 -6.15
CA PRO A 65 6.46 4.80 -7.25
C PRO A 65 6.18 5.44 -8.62
N GLU A 66 6.82 4.90 -9.65
CA GLU A 66 6.57 5.29 -11.04
C GLU A 66 5.08 5.14 -11.38
N GLY A 67 4.50 6.21 -11.91
CA GLY A 67 3.09 6.29 -12.24
C GLY A 67 2.22 7.09 -11.27
N LEU A 68 2.74 7.56 -10.13
CA LEU A 68 2.10 8.58 -9.30
C LEU A 68 2.71 9.96 -9.58
N LYS A 69 1.91 11.02 -9.46
CA LYS A 69 2.33 12.40 -9.74
C LYS A 69 2.66 13.15 -8.46
N SER A 70 3.77 13.89 -8.45
CA SER A 70 4.13 14.84 -7.39
C SER A 70 3.28 16.11 -7.52
N ALA A 71 2.06 16.06 -6.99
CA ALA A 71 1.11 17.16 -7.10
C ALA A 71 0.32 17.38 -5.81
N SER A 72 0.32 18.62 -5.32
CA SER A 72 -0.38 19.01 -4.08
C SER A 72 -1.90 18.94 -4.17
N TYR A 73 -2.46 19.04 -5.38
CA TYR A 73 -3.90 18.98 -5.63
C TYR A 73 -4.44 17.55 -5.72
N LEU A 74 -3.56 16.54 -5.84
CA LEU A 74 -3.97 15.14 -5.82
C LEU A 74 -3.99 14.62 -4.39
N ARG A 75 -5.04 13.87 -4.05
CA ARG A 75 -5.13 13.26 -2.72
C ARG A 75 -4.39 11.94 -2.74
N THR A 76 -3.24 11.93 -2.07
CA THR A 76 -2.43 10.74 -1.81
C THR A 76 -2.68 10.20 -0.40
N GLY A 77 -2.69 8.89 -0.25
CA GLY A 77 -2.73 8.21 1.04
C GLY A 77 -1.94 6.90 0.99
N LEU A 78 -1.64 6.36 2.18
CA LEU A 78 -0.90 5.12 2.33
C LEU A 78 -1.72 4.12 3.16
N ALA A 79 -1.48 2.84 2.91
CA ALA A 79 -1.89 1.79 3.83
C ALA A 79 -0.75 0.79 3.99
N PHE A 80 -0.49 0.37 5.21
CA PHE A 80 0.48 -0.69 5.52
C PHE A 80 -0.23 -1.84 6.22
N ASP A 81 0.14 -3.04 5.83
CA ASP A 81 -0.41 -4.28 6.37
C ASP A 81 0.65 -5.38 6.42
N ASN A 82 0.31 -6.47 7.10
CA ASN A 82 1.13 -7.66 7.21
C ASN A 82 1.08 -8.42 5.89
N TYR A 83 2.24 -8.73 5.34
CA TYR A 83 2.40 -9.61 4.19
C TYR A 83 2.92 -10.97 4.65
N ASP A 84 2.00 -11.81 5.11
CA ASP A 84 2.31 -13.17 5.53
C ASP A 84 2.36 -14.10 4.32
N ARG A 85 3.57 -14.49 3.89
CA ARG A 85 3.73 -15.54 2.88
C ARG A 85 3.89 -16.89 3.59
N PHE A 86 3.03 -17.85 3.28
CA PHE A 86 3.21 -19.25 3.67
C PHE A 86 4.44 -19.80 2.94
N VAL A 87 5.57 -19.89 3.63
CA VAL A 87 6.75 -20.55 3.10
C VAL A 87 6.72 -21.97 3.62
N GLU A 88 6.53 -22.94 2.73
CA GLU A 88 6.81 -24.35 3.05
C GLU A 88 8.31 -24.50 3.26
N THR A 89 8.77 -24.17 4.46
CA THR A 89 10.09 -24.57 4.92
C THR A 89 10.04 -26.06 5.21
N SER A 90 11.10 -26.80 4.87
CA SER A 90 11.25 -28.23 5.17
C SER A 90 11.18 -28.55 6.67
N SER A 91 11.24 -27.53 7.54
CA SER A 91 11.06 -27.61 8.99
C SER A 91 9.62 -27.42 9.47
N GLY A 92 8.68 -27.03 8.61
CA GLY A 92 7.29 -26.71 8.98
C GLY A 92 7.14 -25.49 9.90
N LYS A 93 8.19 -24.68 10.08
CA LYS A 93 8.21 -23.49 10.93
C LYS A 93 8.72 -22.30 10.15
N GLY A 94 7.82 -21.40 9.76
CA GLY A 94 8.17 -20.07 9.27
C GLY A 94 7.15 -19.49 8.30
N THR A 95 6.23 -18.69 8.80
CA THR A 95 5.61 -17.62 8.03
C THR A 95 6.63 -16.50 7.89
N MET A 96 6.92 -16.04 6.67
CA MET A 96 7.63 -14.76 6.49
C MET A 96 6.64 -13.66 6.91
N HIS A 97 6.96 -12.95 7.98
CA HIS A 97 6.14 -11.88 8.57
C HIS A 97 6.67 -10.53 8.11
N ASP A 98 6.48 -10.22 6.84
CA ASP A 98 7.01 -8.99 6.26
C ASP A 98 5.95 -7.89 6.31
N THR A 99 6.39 -6.63 6.27
CA THR A 99 5.49 -5.48 6.20
C THR A 99 5.46 -4.98 4.78
N ASN A 100 4.26 -4.82 4.21
CA ASN A 100 4.09 -4.26 2.88
C ASN A 100 3.20 -3.02 2.91
N GLY A 101 3.51 -2.07 2.05
CA GLY A 101 2.78 -0.83 1.91
C GLY A 101 2.17 -0.68 0.52
N ILE A 102 1.02 -0.04 0.46
CA ILE A 102 0.47 0.51 -0.78
C ILE A 102 0.33 2.02 -0.64
N VAL A 103 0.48 2.71 -1.75
CA VAL A 103 0.16 4.12 -1.90
C VAL A 103 -0.95 4.25 -2.94
N TYR A 104 -1.94 5.07 -2.64
CA TYR A 104 -3.06 5.34 -3.53
C TYR A 104 -3.21 6.83 -3.76
N GLN A 105 -3.54 7.22 -4.98
CA GLN A 105 -3.68 8.61 -5.37
C GLN A 105 -4.91 8.80 -6.28
N ASP A 106 -5.64 9.89 -6.07
CA ASP A 106 -6.76 10.28 -6.93
C ASP A 106 -6.30 10.48 -8.39
N ARG A 107 -7.10 9.97 -9.32
CA ARG A 107 -6.98 10.14 -10.76
C ARG A 107 -8.10 11.08 -11.21
N LEU A 108 -7.70 12.26 -11.70
CA LEU A 108 -8.65 13.23 -12.24
C LEU A 108 -8.97 12.86 -13.69
N ALA A 109 -10.25 12.63 -14.00
CA ALA A 109 -10.71 12.18 -15.31
C ALA A 109 -10.40 13.16 -16.47
N TRP A 110 -10.16 14.44 -16.15
CA TRP A 110 -9.88 15.51 -17.12
C TRP A 110 -8.38 15.72 -17.40
N LEU A 111 -7.51 15.13 -16.59
CA LEU A 111 -6.08 15.02 -16.92
C LEU A 111 -5.96 13.78 -17.80
N SER A 112 -6.00 14.01 -19.10
CA SER A 112 -5.72 13.01 -20.14
C SER A 112 -4.50 12.17 -19.75
N GLU A 113 -4.52 10.87 -20.05
CA GLU A 113 -3.31 10.00 -19.96
C GLU A 113 -2.19 10.44 -20.94
N GLU A 114 -2.35 11.58 -21.62
CA GLU A 114 -1.48 12.13 -22.65
C GLU A 114 -0.64 13.33 -22.19
N ASP A 115 -0.71 13.75 -20.93
CA ASP A 115 0.37 14.61 -20.39
C ASP A 115 1.54 13.70 -20.07
N GLY A 116 2.39 13.53 -21.09
CA GLY A 116 3.66 12.83 -21.04
C GLY A 116 4.55 13.31 -19.91
N ASP A 117 5.59 12.53 -19.65
CA ASP A 117 6.71 12.89 -18.81
C ASP A 117 7.19 14.31 -19.15
N ASP A 118 6.69 15.30 -18.41
CA ASP A 118 7.31 16.61 -18.29
C ASP A 118 8.42 16.49 -17.23
N ASP A 119 9.28 15.48 -17.42
CA ASP A 119 10.67 15.56 -16.98
C ASP A 119 11.27 16.61 -17.93
N GLN A 120 11.24 17.88 -17.53
CA GLN A 120 12.23 18.85 -18.00
C GLN A 120 13.60 18.39 -17.47
N ASP A 121 14.11 17.31 -18.06
CA ASP A 121 15.52 17.01 -18.06
C ASP A 121 16.17 18.17 -18.82
N ASN A 122 16.77 19.07 -18.07
CA ASN A 122 17.79 19.96 -18.60
C ASN A 122 18.87 19.05 -19.22
N GLU A 123 18.81 18.87 -20.54
CA GLU A 123 19.93 18.40 -21.35
C GLU A 123 21.06 19.43 -21.26
N ASP A 124 21.78 19.43 -20.14
CA ASP A 124 23.10 20.03 -20.09
C ASP A 124 24.08 19.00 -20.65
N GLY A 125 24.39 19.18 -21.93
CA GLY A 125 25.33 18.36 -22.66
C GLY A 125 26.71 18.39 -22.03
N SER A 126 27.16 17.23 -21.54
CA SER A 126 28.57 16.89 -21.50
C SER A 126 28.76 15.50 -22.09
N SER A 127 29.02 15.47 -23.39
CA SER A 127 29.62 14.35 -24.08
C SER A 127 31.05 14.16 -23.55
N GLU A 128 31.19 13.58 -22.37
CA GLU A 128 32.47 13.13 -21.85
C GLU A 128 32.50 11.60 -21.75
N ASN A 129 33.17 11.01 -22.75
CA ASN A 129 33.87 9.72 -22.70
C ASN A 129 33.15 8.56 -21.97
N ALA A 130 32.19 7.94 -22.65
CA ALA A 130 31.67 6.60 -22.32
C ALA A 130 32.69 5.47 -22.63
N MET A 131 33.96 5.67 -22.26
CA MET A 131 35.01 4.67 -22.37
C MET A 131 35.84 4.61 -21.09
N GLU A 132 35.20 4.46 -19.93
CA GLU A 132 35.82 3.79 -18.78
C GLU A 132 34.80 3.55 -17.66
N ARG A 133 34.35 2.30 -17.56
CA ARG A 133 34.07 1.55 -16.32
C ARG A 133 33.41 0.23 -16.73
N ARG A 134 34.23 -0.74 -17.16
CA ARG A 134 33.82 -2.16 -17.14
C ARG A 134 33.70 -2.58 -15.67
N GLY A 135 32.63 -2.13 -15.01
CA GLY A 135 32.19 -2.65 -13.74
C GLY A 135 31.87 -4.14 -13.88
N ARG A 136 32.18 -4.92 -12.85
CA ARG A 136 31.94 -6.35 -12.78
C ARG A 136 30.44 -6.62 -12.97
N ARG A 137 30.07 -7.38 -14.01
CA ARG A 137 28.67 -7.77 -14.32
C ARG A 137 27.96 -8.31 -13.08
N ARG A 138 26.89 -7.64 -12.64
CA ARG A 138 26.17 -7.98 -11.40
C ARG A 138 24.99 -8.88 -11.75
N ARG A 139 24.98 -10.08 -11.16
CA ARG A 139 23.95 -11.12 -11.40
C ARG A 139 22.86 -11.13 -10.33
N ALA A 140 23.04 -10.32 -9.30
CA ALA A 140 22.10 -10.16 -8.20
C ALA A 140 22.24 -8.72 -7.70
N MET A 141 21.11 -8.07 -7.46
CA MET A 141 21.08 -6.85 -6.68
C MET A 141 21.29 -7.25 -5.22
N GLU A 142 22.28 -6.65 -4.56
CA GLU A 142 22.27 -6.66 -3.10
C GLU A 142 21.02 -5.86 -2.68
N PRO A 143 20.12 -6.44 -1.87
CA PRO A 143 18.94 -5.72 -1.45
C PRO A 143 19.40 -4.43 -0.79
N ILE A 144 18.79 -3.30 -1.16
CA ILE A 144 18.94 -2.05 -0.41
C ILE A 144 18.30 -2.31 0.94
N LEU A 145 19.08 -2.88 1.86
CA LEU A 145 18.67 -3.07 3.24
C LEU A 145 18.58 -1.68 3.83
N ARG A 146 17.34 -1.16 3.93
CA ARG A 146 17.09 0.01 4.75
C ARG A 146 17.47 -0.37 6.17
N ILE A 147 18.48 0.30 6.69
CA ILE A 147 18.91 0.11 8.07
C ILE A 147 17.80 0.68 8.94
N ILE A 148 16.97 -0.21 9.49
CA ILE A 148 15.93 0.18 10.43
C ILE A 148 16.62 0.60 11.71
N GLU A 149 16.54 1.89 12.04
CA GLU A 149 17.12 2.42 13.27
C GLU A 149 16.40 1.83 14.50
N PRO A 150 17.12 1.39 15.54
CA PRO A 150 16.50 0.93 16.77
C PRO A 150 15.66 2.03 17.41
N TYR A 151 14.40 1.73 17.70
CA TYR A 151 13.50 2.68 18.36
C TYR A 151 13.93 2.95 19.80
N LYS A 152 14.18 4.22 20.14
CA LYS A 152 14.43 4.67 21.51
C LYS A 152 13.19 5.38 22.04
N LYS A 153 12.53 4.74 23.00
CA LYS A 153 11.33 5.27 23.66
C LYS A 153 11.63 6.61 24.33
N LYS A 154 10.82 7.62 24.03
CA LYS A 154 10.84 8.93 24.69
C LYS A 154 9.70 9.00 25.72
N MET A 155 9.80 9.93 26.66
CA MET A 155 8.71 10.15 27.62
C MET A 155 7.54 10.83 26.92
N ILE A 156 6.34 10.24 27.01
CA ILE A 156 5.11 10.86 26.50
C ILE A 156 4.81 12.09 27.34
N THR A 157 4.82 13.27 26.73
CA THR A 157 4.56 14.54 27.42
C THR A 157 3.11 15.01 27.27
N ASN A 158 2.38 14.56 26.25
CA ASN A 158 1.01 14.99 25.97
C ASN A 158 0.12 13.82 25.54
N PHE A 159 -0.97 13.57 26.28
CA PHE A 159 -1.84 12.42 26.06
C PHE A 159 -3.01 12.68 25.10
N MET A 160 -3.34 13.94 24.80
CA MET A 160 -4.41 14.31 23.86
C MET A 160 -4.18 15.72 23.30
N ALA A 161 -4.63 15.97 22.06
CA ALA A 161 -4.78 17.33 21.55
C ALA A 161 -5.77 18.09 22.44
N ALA A 162 -5.37 19.27 22.93
CA ALA A 162 -6.21 20.11 23.79
C ALA A 162 -7.60 20.33 23.17
N ILE A 163 -8.62 20.49 24.02
CA ILE A 163 -9.99 20.74 23.58
C ILE A 163 -10.06 21.98 22.67
N ASP A 164 -9.20 22.97 22.94
CA ASP A 164 -9.10 24.24 22.21
C ASP A 164 -8.08 24.23 21.06
N ASP A 165 -7.69 23.06 20.54
CA ASP A 165 -6.75 22.97 19.43
C ASP A 165 -7.30 23.72 18.20
N LEU A 166 -6.51 24.67 17.68
CA LEU A 166 -6.85 25.49 16.51
C LEU A 166 -7.19 24.62 15.29
N ARG A 167 -6.63 23.41 15.19
CA ARG A 167 -6.93 22.43 14.12
C ARG A 167 -8.40 21.99 14.13
N ARG A 168 -9.07 21.98 15.28
CA ARG A 168 -10.53 21.66 15.39
C ARG A 168 -11.40 22.79 14.82
N HIS A 169 -10.87 24.01 14.78
CA HIS A 169 -11.55 25.21 14.29
C HIS A 169 -11.26 25.50 12.82
N LYS A 170 -10.31 24.79 12.17
CA LYS A 170 -10.18 24.74 10.70
C LYS A 170 -11.41 24.04 10.12
N HIS A 171 -12.48 24.82 9.95
CA HIS A 171 -13.76 24.37 9.42
C HIS A 171 -13.59 23.90 7.98
N CYS A 172 -13.61 22.59 7.76
CA CYS A 172 -13.75 22.08 6.40
C CYS A 172 -15.22 22.21 5.98
N GLN A 173 -15.46 22.74 4.79
CA GLN A 173 -16.80 22.83 4.19
C GLN A 173 -17.50 21.44 4.16
N THR A 174 -16.69 20.37 4.08
CA THR A 174 -17.14 18.97 4.14
C THR A 174 -17.84 18.61 5.45
N LEU A 175 -17.42 19.17 6.59
CA LEU A 175 -18.02 18.87 7.89
C LEU A 175 -19.39 19.55 8.05
N ASN A 176 -19.56 20.74 7.47
CA ASN A 176 -20.86 21.39 7.40
C ASN A 176 -21.82 20.63 6.47
N ALA A 177 -21.33 20.16 5.32
CA ALA A 177 -22.14 19.31 4.43
C ALA A 177 -22.59 18.01 5.14
N ALA A 178 -21.70 17.35 5.89
CA ALA A 178 -22.04 16.18 6.70
C ALA A 178 -23.11 16.50 7.77
N ARG A 179 -22.94 17.60 8.51
CA ARG A 179 -23.92 18.04 9.51
C ARG A 179 -25.30 18.35 8.91
N ILE A 180 -25.33 19.00 7.74
CA ILE A 180 -26.59 19.31 7.05
C ILE A 180 -27.29 18.00 6.64
N LEU A 181 -26.55 17.00 6.19
CA LEU A 181 -27.11 15.71 5.81
C LEU A 181 -27.61 14.90 7.00
N ASP A 182 -26.87 14.89 8.11
CA ASP A 182 -27.33 14.28 9.36
C ASP A 182 -28.58 14.98 9.87
N PHE A 183 -28.63 16.31 9.78
CA PHE A 183 -29.81 17.10 10.13
C PHE A 183 -31.00 16.83 9.22
N ALA A 184 -30.77 16.70 7.90
CA ALA A 184 -31.80 16.32 6.95
C ALA A 184 -32.37 14.93 7.25
N TRP A 185 -31.50 13.96 7.58
CA TRP A 185 -31.95 12.63 8.02
C TRP A 185 -32.80 12.70 9.28
N MET A 186 -32.35 13.46 10.31
CA MET A 186 -33.12 13.65 11.55
C MET A 186 -34.47 14.30 11.28
N LEU A 187 -34.55 15.28 10.36
CA LEU A 187 -35.80 15.90 9.95
C LEU A 187 -36.73 14.89 9.27
N CYS A 188 -36.24 14.11 8.30
CA CYS A 188 -37.03 13.07 7.62
C CYS A 188 -37.58 12.03 8.61
N LEU A 189 -36.76 11.63 9.59
CA LEU A 189 -37.17 10.73 10.66
C LEU A 189 -38.26 11.36 11.55
N SER A 190 -38.09 12.62 11.95
CA SER A 190 -39.04 13.36 12.79
C SER A 190 -40.37 13.65 12.09
N ALA A 191 -40.34 13.86 10.78
CA ALA A 191 -41.51 14.15 9.95
C ALA A 191 -42.26 12.88 9.51
N GLY A 192 -41.76 11.69 9.86
CA GLY A 192 -42.39 10.41 9.54
C GLY A 192 -42.42 10.11 8.05
N VAL A 193 -41.42 10.57 7.28
CA VAL A 193 -41.35 10.30 5.84
C VAL A 193 -41.23 8.80 5.61
N HIS A 194 -42.18 8.23 4.85
CA HIS A 194 -42.17 6.82 4.48
C HIS A 194 -40.87 6.44 3.75
N ASP A 195 -40.38 5.22 4.00
CA ASP A 195 -39.12 4.67 3.46
C ASP A 195 -37.83 5.41 3.86
N THR A 196 -37.83 6.20 4.93
CA THR A 196 -36.57 6.75 5.47
C THR A 196 -35.73 5.62 6.08
N PRO A 197 -34.56 5.27 5.51
CA PRO A 197 -33.69 4.25 6.09
C PRO A 197 -33.11 4.72 7.42
N MET A 198 -32.71 3.77 8.27
CA MET A 198 -31.88 4.07 9.45
C MET A 198 -30.61 4.82 9.04
N TRP A 199 -29.98 5.56 9.96
CA TRP A 199 -28.83 6.42 9.68
C TRP A 199 -27.73 5.77 8.83
N VAL A 200 -27.44 4.48 9.07
CA VAL A 200 -26.46 3.72 8.27
C VAL A 200 -26.92 3.54 6.82
N GLY A 201 -28.18 3.16 6.60
CA GLY A 201 -28.75 3.00 5.27
C GLY A 201 -28.92 4.34 4.54
N TRP A 202 -29.25 5.42 5.28
CA TRP A 202 -29.27 6.78 4.75
C TRP A 202 -27.90 7.17 4.21
N ASN A 203 -26.86 7.04 5.05
CA ASN A 203 -25.50 7.34 4.63
C ASN A 203 -25.02 6.39 3.53
N ALA A 204 -25.37 5.11 3.52
CA ALA A 204 -24.98 4.18 2.47
C ALA A 204 -25.60 4.52 1.11
N ASN A 205 -26.89 4.85 1.06
CA ASN A 205 -27.56 5.30 -0.17
C ASN A 205 -26.95 6.61 -0.68
N LEU A 206 -26.71 7.55 0.22
CA LEU A 206 -26.09 8.83 -0.13
C LEU A 206 -24.63 8.66 -0.55
N SER A 207 -23.94 7.67 0.04
CA SER A 207 -22.59 7.26 -0.36
C SER A 207 -22.60 6.65 -1.75
N GLN A 208 -23.58 5.81 -2.11
CA GLN A 208 -23.69 5.27 -3.47
C GLN A 208 -23.88 6.37 -4.51
N CYS A 209 -24.72 7.37 -4.23
CA CYS A 209 -24.84 8.55 -5.09
C CYS A 209 -23.53 9.35 -5.17
N ARG A 210 -22.81 9.50 -4.06
CA ARG A 210 -21.52 10.22 -4.02
C ARG A 210 -20.34 9.42 -4.60
N ILE A 211 -20.37 8.09 -4.55
CA ILE A 211 -19.33 7.20 -5.10
C ILE A 211 -19.23 7.39 -6.62
N ALA A 212 -20.35 7.67 -7.30
CA ALA A 212 -20.35 8.03 -8.71
C ALA A 212 -19.58 9.34 -9.02
N GLU A 213 -19.39 10.20 -8.02
CA GLU A 213 -18.68 11.49 -8.14
C GLU A 213 -17.25 11.43 -7.57
N LEU A 214 -16.85 10.33 -6.92
CA LEU A 214 -15.51 10.21 -6.36
C LEU A 214 -14.48 9.94 -7.49
N PRO A 215 -13.31 10.59 -7.43
CA PRO A 215 -12.25 10.31 -8.38
C PRO A 215 -11.79 8.85 -8.24
N MET A 216 -11.56 8.20 -9.38
CA MET A 216 -10.93 6.88 -9.41
C MET A 216 -9.55 6.97 -8.78
N GLN A 217 -9.06 5.93 -8.10
CA GLN A 217 -7.75 5.95 -7.45
C GLN A 217 -6.78 5.00 -8.16
N LYS A 218 -5.56 5.46 -8.38
CA LYS A 218 -4.45 4.63 -8.84
C LYS A 218 -3.69 4.09 -7.63
N ILE A 219 -3.40 2.79 -7.62
CA ILE A 219 -2.74 2.10 -6.51
C ILE A 219 -1.37 1.60 -6.98
N CYS A 220 -0.33 1.88 -6.21
CA CYS A 220 1.02 1.35 -6.42
C CYS A 220 1.54 0.69 -5.14
N TYR A 221 2.41 -0.31 -5.30
CA TYR A 221 3.07 -0.98 -4.18
C TYR A 221 4.33 -0.21 -3.76
N LEU A 222 4.59 -0.20 -2.47
CA LEU A 222 5.83 0.30 -1.89
C LEU A 222 6.84 -0.85 -1.70
N PRO A 223 8.13 -0.54 -1.55
CA PRO A 223 9.13 -1.55 -1.23
C PRO A 223 8.79 -2.30 0.06
N GLN A 224 8.89 -3.63 0.02
CA GLN A 224 8.66 -4.50 1.17
C GLN A 224 9.73 -4.28 2.25
N ILE A 225 9.28 -4.27 3.51
CA ILE A 225 10.16 -4.24 4.68
C ILE A 225 10.19 -5.67 5.25
N ASN A 226 11.36 -6.30 5.23
CA ASN A 226 11.55 -7.70 5.63
C ASN A 226 11.61 -7.89 7.17
N GLU A 227 10.69 -7.24 7.88
CA GLU A 227 10.60 -7.29 9.34
C GLU A 227 9.14 -7.22 9.79
N SER A 228 8.90 -7.72 11.01
CA SER A 228 7.54 -7.80 11.54
C SER A 228 6.91 -6.42 11.70
N PRO A 229 5.67 -6.22 11.23
CA PRO A 229 4.93 -4.97 11.34
C PRO A 229 4.62 -4.56 12.78
N THR A 230 4.71 -5.51 13.72
CA THR A 230 4.51 -5.25 15.16
C THR A 230 5.76 -4.69 15.86
N SER A 231 6.91 -4.65 15.18
CA SER A 231 8.14 -4.06 15.71
C SER A 231 8.03 -2.53 15.69
N THR A 232 8.27 -1.88 16.82
CA THR A 232 8.20 -0.41 16.93
C THR A 232 9.14 0.31 15.96
N ALA A 233 10.30 -0.30 15.66
CA ALA A 233 11.25 0.24 14.70
C ALA A 233 10.70 0.22 13.26
N VAL A 234 9.97 -0.85 12.90
CA VAL A 234 9.29 -0.96 11.60
C VAL A 234 8.16 0.05 11.50
N VAL A 235 7.35 0.20 12.55
CA VAL A 235 6.27 1.21 12.56
C VAL A 235 6.82 2.63 12.44
N GLN A 236 7.96 2.93 13.07
CA GLN A 236 8.62 4.22 12.88
C GLN A 236 9.07 4.41 11.42
N GLU A 237 9.61 3.37 10.79
CA GLU A 237 10.02 3.41 9.39
C GLU A 237 8.84 3.62 8.44
N THR A 238 7.70 2.95 8.67
CA THR A 238 6.48 3.18 7.86
C THR A 238 5.96 4.62 8.02
N MET A 239 6.08 5.21 9.21
CA MET A 239 5.75 6.62 9.45
C MET A 239 6.74 7.58 8.75
N LYS A 240 8.05 7.27 8.73
CA LYS A 240 9.06 8.04 7.98
C LYS A 240 8.77 7.99 6.47
N ILE A 241 8.46 6.81 5.94
CA ILE A 241 8.07 6.61 4.53
C ILE A 241 6.86 7.49 4.18
N ALA A 242 5.80 7.44 4.99
CA ALA A 242 4.62 8.25 4.75
C ALA A 242 4.93 9.75 4.73
N LYS A 243 5.79 10.22 5.63
CA LYS A 243 6.20 11.62 5.67
C LYS A 243 7.00 12.04 4.43
N GLN A 244 7.94 11.20 4.00
CA GLN A 244 8.70 11.47 2.78
C GLN A 244 7.79 11.51 1.54
N ILE A 245 6.80 10.62 1.45
CA ILE A 245 5.80 10.68 0.36
C ILE A 245 4.94 11.94 0.44
N ALA A 246 4.59 12.40 1.64
CA ALA A 246 3.88 13.68 1.80
C ALA A 246 4.72 14.87 1.28
N GLU A 247 6.02 14.88 1.58
CA GLU A 247 6.97 15.88 1.09
C GLU A 247 7.10 15.82 -0.45
N GLU A 248 7.27 14.62 -1.01
CA GLU A 248 7.35 14.40 -2.47
C GLU A 248 6.05 14.76 -3.22
N CYS A 249 4.89 14.65 -2.56
CA CYS A 249 3.59 15.06 -3.12
C CYS A 249 3.19 16.51 -2.75
N CYS A 250 4.04 17.27 -2.05
CA CYS A 250 3.74 18.62 -1.57
C CYS A 250 2.44 18.70 -0.74
N GLN A 251 2.19 17.71 0.13
CA GLN A 251 1.03 17.64 1.00
C GLN A 251 1.36 18.08 2.43
N GLU A 252 0.59 19.02 2.99
CA GLU A 252 0.75 19.46 4.40
C GLU A 252 0.42 18.32 5.38
N TYR A 253 -0.59 17.51 5.05
CA TYR A 253 -1.02 16.34 5.81
C TYR A 253 -1.16 15.14 4.89
N ILE A 254 -0.84 13.95 5.39
CA ILE A 254 -1.07 12.70 4.66
C ILE A 254 -1.79 11.69 5.54
N SER A 255 -2.67 10.91 4.93
CA SER A 255 -3.41 9.86 5.62
C SER A 255 -2.67 8.53 5.51
N VAL A 256 -2.54 7.82 6.63
CA VAL A 256 -1.95 6.48 6.68
C VAL A 256 -2.89 5.55 7.41
N THR A 257 -3.29 4.48 6.74
CA THR A 257 -4.14 3.43 7.31
C THR A 257 -3.28 2.29 7.85
N TYR A 258 -3.56 1.89 9.08
CA TYR A 258 -2.91 0.76 9.74
C TYR A 258 -3.96 -0.20 10.31
N ASP A 259 -3.59 -1.47 10.49
CA ASP A 259 -4.34 -2.37 11.36
C ASP A 259 -4.34 -1.84 12.81
N LEU A 260 -5.17 -2.43 13.68
CA LEU A 260 -5.29 -1.93 15.06
C LEU A 260 -4.00 -2.10 15.87
N ALA A 261 -3.23 -3.16 15.62
CA ALA A 261 -2.02 -3.48 16.38
C ALA A 261 -0.89 -2.49 16.07
N ILE A 262 -0.67 -2.21 14.79
CA ILE A 262 0.28 -1.24 14.27
C ILE A 262 -0.18 0.18 14.65
N ALA A 263 -1.46 0.51 14.48
CA ALA A 263 -1.98 1.83 14.79
C ALA A 263 -1.75 2.23 16.25
N LYS A 264 -1.91 1.29 17.20
CA LYS A 264 -1.63 1.54 18.62
C LYS A 264 -0.18 1.96 18.86
N ILE A 265 0.76 1.32 18.18
CA ILE A 265 2.19 1.65 18.26
C ILE A 265 2.45 3.00 17.58
N ALA A 266 1.87 3.22 16.40
CA ALA A 266 2.01 4.48 15.66
C ALA A 266 1.49 5.68 16.47
N PHE A 267 0.37 5.55 17.17
CA PHE A 267 -0.13 6.59 18.08
C PHE A 267 0.81 6.86 19.25
N ALA A 268 1.44 5.83 19.81
CA ALA A 268 2.44 6.02 20.86
C ALA A 268 3.65 6.81 20.34
N ILE A 269 4.15 6.46 19.16
CA ILE A 269 5.25 7.19 18.49
C ILE A 269 4.85 8.63 18.20
N GLN A 270 3.65 8.86 17.68
CA GLN A 270 3.13 10.20 17.38
C GLN A 270 2.97 11.05 18.65
N GLY A 271 2.58 10.46 19.78
CA GLY A 271 2.50 11.14 21.07
C GLY A 271 3.87 11.46 21.70
N GLU A 272 4.90 10.69 21.36
CA GLU A 272 6.29 10.89 21.79
C GLU A 272 7.04 11.90 20.92
N ASP A 273 6.73 11.99 19.63
CA ASP A 273 7.44 12.82 18.66
C ASP A 273 6.48 13.73 17.85
N PRO A 274 6.46 15.04 18.15
CA PRO A 274 5.60 16.01 17.45
C PRO A 274 5.89 16.14 15.95
N SER A 275 7.02 15.63 15.45
CA SER A 275 7.38 15.68 14.03
C SER A 275 6.45 14.85 13.12
N TYR A 276 5.61 14.00 13.72
CA TYR A 276 4.60 13.18 13.06
C TYR A 276 3.17 13.74 13.19
N ASN A 277 2.99 14.97 13.68
CA ASN A 277 1.65 15.59 13.82
C ASN A 277 0.94 15.85 12.48
N ASN A 278 1.66 15.78 11.36
CA ASN A 278 1.14 15.89 10.01
C ASN A 278 0.61 14.55 9.45
N LEU A 279 0.84 13.43 10.15
CA LEU A 279 0.31 12.12 9.78
C LEU A 279 -1.07 11.91 10.40
N PHE A 280 -2.06 11.67 9.55
CA PHE A 280 -3.39 11.26 10.01
C PHE A 280 -3.49 9.74 10.03
N ILE A 281 -3.43 9.15 11.23
CA ILE A 281 -3.50 7.71 11.44
C ILE A 281 -4.96 7.26 11.36
N GLN A 282 -5.30 6.52 10.31
CA GLN A 282 -6.59 5.87 10.13
C GLN A 282 -6.54 4.43 10.63
N LEU A 283 -7.56 4.04 11.38
CA LEU A 283 -7.75 2.65 11.77
C LEU A 283 -8.35 1.87 10.59
N GLY A 284 -7.77 0.72 10.28
CA GLY A 284 -8.28 -0.18 9.25
C GLY A 284 -9.72 -0.60 9.54
N SER A 285 -10.65 -0.15 8.69
CA SER A 285 -12.09 -0.35 8.85
C SER A 285 -12.49 -1.83 8.87
N PHE A 286 -11.78 -2.67 8.12
CA PHE A 286 -12.03 -4.11 8.06
C PHE A 286 -11.77 -4.82 9.40
N HIS A 287 -10.65 -4.53 10.06
CA HIS A 287 -10.32 -5.12 11.36
C HIS A 287 -11.27 -4.66 12.46
N ILE A 288 -11.74 -3.40 12.40
CA ILE A 288 -12.78 -2.89 13.30
C ILE A 288 -14.08 -3.66 13.09
N LEU A 289 -14.50 -3.83 11.84
CA LEU A 289 -15.73 -4.53 11.48
C LEU A 289 -15.68 -6.01 11.92
N LEU A 290 -14.57 -6.71 11.66
CA LEU A 290 -14.36 -8.08 12.13
C LEU A 290 -14.37 -8.18 13.66
N SER A 291 -13.77 -7.22 14.36
CA SER A 291 -13.79 -7.17 15.82
C SER A 291 -15.21 -6.97 16.36
N PHE A 292 -16.00 -6.12 15.71
CA PHE A 292 -17.42 -5.92 16.02
C PHE A 292 -18.24 -7.20 15.79
N PHE A 293 -18.09 -7.86 14.64
CA PHE A 293 -18.77 -9.13 14.36
C PHE A 293 -18.35 -10.23 15.32
N LYS A 294 -17.08 -10.30 15.72
CA LYS A 294 -16.61 -11.22 16.75
C LYS A 294 -17.29 -10.95 18.10
N GLY A 295 -17.47 -9.67 18.45
CA GLY A 295 -18.23 -9.26 19.63
C GLY A 295 -19.69 -9.71 19.58
N ILE A 296 -20.38 -9.49 18.46
CA ILE A 296 -21.74 -9.97 18.22
C ILE A 296 -21.81 -11.49 18.32
N GLY A 297 -20.89 -12.20 17.65
CA GLY A 297 -20.84 -13.66 17.67
C GLY A 297 -20.70 -14.20 19.10
N LYS A 298 -19.87 -13.56 19.93
CA LYS A 298 -19.73 -13.92 21.34
C LYS A 298 -21.00 -13.62 22.14
N LEU A 299 -21.63 -12.46 21.94
CA LEU A 299 -22.89 -12.12 22.58
C LEU A 299 -24.01 -13.12 22.23
N ILE A 300 -24.11 -13.50 20.96
CA ILE A 300 -25.08 -14.51 20.49
C ILE A 300 -24.76 -15.87 21.12
N ALA A 301 -23.49 -16.29 21.14
CA ALA A 301 -23.07 -17.54 21.76
C ALA A 301 -23.44 -17.59 23.27
N ASP A 302 -23.20 -16.50 23.98
CA ASP A 302 -23.42 -16.40 25.42
C ASP A 302 -24.89 -16.08 25.80
N SER A 303 -25.73 -15.71 24.83
CA SER A 303 -27.16 -15.38 25.05
C SER A 303 -28.06 -16.57 25.35
N GLY A 304 -27.56 -17.81 25.21
CA GLY A 304 -28.37 -19.03 25.28
C GLY A 304 -29.30 -19.24 24.07
N GLY A 305 -29.37 -18.28 23.13
CA GLY A 305 -30.13 -18.41 21.88
C GLY A 305 -29.76 -19.65 21.05
N PRO A 306 -28.46 -19.93 20.82
CA PRO A 306 -28.04 -21.16 20.13
C PRO A 306 -28.46 -22.45 20.84
N PHE A 307 -28.53 -22.44 22.19
CA PHE A 307 -29.00 -23.57 22.98
C PHE A 307 -30.50 -23.79 22.75
N VAL A 308 -31.31 -22.73 22.86
CA VAL A 308 -32.77 -22.80 22.58
C VAL A 308 -33.05 -23.24 21.14
N LEU A 309 -32.30 -22.76 20.15
CA LEU A 309 -32.44 -23.16 18.74
C LEU A 309 -32.04 -24.61 18.49
N THR A 310 -31.10 -25.14 19.28
CA THR A 310 -30.71 -26.56 19.25
C THR A 310 -31.77 -27.43 19.93
N GLU A 311 -32.28 -27.01 21.09
CA GLU A 311 -33.32 -27.70 21.87
C GLU A 311 -34.64 -27.78 21.09
N THR A 312 -34.99 -26.70 20.38
CA THR A 312 -36.17 -26.63 19.51
C THR A 312 -35.98 -27.33 18.16
N ARG A 313 -34.82 -27.98 17.93
CA ARG A 313 -34.44 -28.70 16.69
C ARG A 313 -34.45 -27.85 15.42
N ILE A 314 -34.40 -26.53 15.55
CA ILE A 314 -34.26 -25.61 14.41
C ILE A 314 -32.84 -25.70 13.84
N LEU A 315 -31.84 -25.92 14.71
CA LEU A 315 -30.44 -26.15 14.34
C LEU A 315 -29.97 -27.52 14.82
N ALA A 316 -29.31 -28.27 13.93
CA ALA A 316 -28.75 -29.59 14.27
C ALA A 316 -27.50 -29.45 15.16
N GLN A 317 -27.45 -30.21 16.24
CA GLN A 317 -26.33 -30.23 17.17
C GLN A 317 -25.08 -30.77 16.46
N GLY A 318 -24.08 -29.89 16.23
CA GLY A 318 -22.75 -30.32 15.79
C GLY A 318 -22.24 -29.88 14.41
N ARG A 319 -22.98 -29.08 13.61
CA ARG A 319 -22.37 -28.47 12.42
C ARG A 319 -21.74 -27.13 12.75
N LYS A 320 -20.43 -27.13 12.98
CA LYS A 320 -19.61 -25.92 12.74
C LYS A 320 -19.82 -25.54 11.27
N ALA A 321 -20.37 -24.35 11.03
CA ALA A 321 -20.43 -23.79 9.70
C ALA A 321 -19.00 -23.63 9.18
N SER A 322 -18.66 -24.40 8.14
CA SER A 322 -17.46 -24.23 7.31
C SER A 322 -17.63 -23.04 6.38
#